data_AF-A0A946SAZ1-F1
#
_entry.id   AF-A0A946SAZ1-F1
#
_cell.length_a   1.000
_cell.length_b   1.000
_cell.length_c   1.000
_cell.angle_alpha   90.00
_cell.angle_beta   90.00
_cell.angle_gamma   90.00
#
_symmetry.space_group_name_H-M   'P 1'
#
loop_
_entity.id
_entity.type
_entity.pdbx_description
1 polymer ?
#
loop_
_entity_poly.entity_id
_entity_poly.type
_entity_poly.pdbx_seq_one_letter_code
_entity_poly.pdbx_strand_id
1 'polypeptide(L)'
;ISGAIAICAMLLPGISGSFILLILGAYTPVITALSNFDILRIGAFAVGALIGLLTFSRVLSRILKNHHSTTIALLTGFLLGSLHVIWPWKRQIEMLYTHSDGREEWLLGNILPNSTPNEFILIIASVAIGAIIVTALDRFSRI
;
A
#
# COMPACT_ATOMS: atom_id res chain seq x y z
N ILE A 1 -16.24 10.41 -10.42
CA ILE A 1 -16.37 10.20 -8.95
C ILE A 1 -15.58 8.98 -8.50
N SER A 2 -15.74 7.81 -9.13
CA SER A 2 -14.95 6.59 -8.83
C SER A 2 -13.43 6.82 -8.86
N GLY A 3 -12.91 7.56 -9.85
CA GLY A 3 -11.48 7.92 -9.90
C GLY A 3 -11.01 8.81 -8.74
N ALA A 4 -11.86 9.72 -8.27
CA ALA A 4 -11.58 10.55 -7.10
C ALA A 4 -11.50 9.69 -5.83
N ILE A 5 -12.45 8.78 -5.63
CA ILE A 5 -12.48 7.91 -4.44
C ILE A 5 -11.31 6.92 -4.45
N ALA A 6 -10.99 6.35 -5.62
CA ALA A 6 -9.89 5.42 -5.77
C ALA A 6 -8.52 6.04 -5.47
N ILE A 7 -8.26 7.27 -5.96
CA ILE A 7 -6.99 7.94 -5.68
C ILE A 7 -6.88 8.41 -4.23
N CYS A 8 -7.99 8.82 -3.61
CA CYS A 8 -8.03 9.15 -2.19
C CYS A 8 -7.65 7.92 -1.34
N ALA A 9 -8.11 6.74 -1.75
CA ALA A 9 -7.79 5.51 -1.07
C ALA A 9 -6.33 5.08 -1.24
N MET A 10 -5.74 5.29 -2.42
CA MET A 10 -4.31 5.03 -2.65
C MET A 10 -3.38 5.88 -1.79
N LEU A 11 -3.83 7.06 -1.35
CA LEU A 11 -3.03 7.96 -0.51
C LEU A 11 -2.99 7.53 0.96
N LEU A 12 -3.94 6.69 1.40
CA LEU A 12 -3.96 6.18 2.76
C LEU A 12 -3.09 4.89 2.83
N PRO A 13 -2.08 4.82 3.72
CA PRO A 13 -1.24 3.63 3.82
C PRO A 13 -2.07 2.39 4.14
N GLY A 14 -1.94 1.36 3.32
CA GLY A 14 -2.59 0.06 3.52
C GLY A 14 -3.93 -0.13 2.82
N ILE A 15 -4.45 0.85 2.05
CA ILE A 15 -5.68 0.69 1.27
C ILE A 15 -5.37 0.67 -0.23
N SER A 16 -5.79 -0.38 -0.93
CA SER A 16 -5.58 -0.51 -2.38
C SER A 16 -6.69 0.17 -3.17
N GLY A 17 -6.34 1.14 -4.03
CA GLY A 17 -7.32 1.85 -4.87
C GLY A 17 -7.98 0.98 -5.94
N SER A 18 -7.30 -0.04 -6.45
CA SER A 18 -7.89 -0.98 -7.42
C SER A 18 -8.98 -1.85 -6.78
N PHE A 19 -8.81 -2.22 -5.51
CA PHE A 19 -9.82 -2.94 -4.74
C PHE A 19 -11.07 -2.09 -4.50
N ILE A 20 -10.89 -0.79 -4.23
CA ILE A 20 -12.03 0.12 -4.08
C ILE A 20 -12.75 0.34 -5.42
N LEU A 21 -12.03 0.39 -6.54
CA LEU A 21 -12.67 0.39 -7.86
C LEU A 21 -13.50 -0.86 -8.12
N LEU A 22 -13.05 -2.03 -7.64
CA LEU A 22 -13.81 -3.28 -7.71
C LEU A 22 -15.10 -3.19 -6.89
N ILE A 23 -15.02 -2.76 -5.63
CA ILE A 23 -16.20 -2.60 -4.75
C ILE A 23 -17.19 -1.59 -5.35
N LEU A 24 -16.69 -0.50 -5.94
CA LEU A 24 -17.52 0.52 -6.59
C LEU A 24 -18.08 0.08 -7.96
N GLY A 25 -17.79 -1.14 -8.42
CA GLY A 25 -18.19 -1.63 -9.75
C GLY A 25 -17.53 -0.89 -10.93
N ALA A 26 -16.57 -0.02 -10.66
CA ALA A 26 -15.91 0.84 -11.64
C ALA A 26 -14.65 0.20 -12.25
N TYR A 27 -14.18 -0.92 -11.72
CA TYR A 27 -12.97 -1.61 -12.18
C TYR A 27 -13.07 -2.04 -13.65
N THR A 28 -14.11 -2.81 -14.00
CA THR A 28 -14.34 -3.30 -15.36
C THR A 28 -14.42 -2.17 -16.39
N PRO A 29 -15.27 -1.12 -16.22
CA PRO A 29 -15.33 -0.04 -17.20
C PRO A 29 -14.02 0.74 -17.33
N VAL A 30 -13.20 0.85 -16.28
CA VAL A 30 -11.87 1.48 -16.35
C VAL A 30 -10.91 0.60 -17.15
N ILE A 31 -10.78 -0.69 -16.81
CA ILE A 31 -9.87 -1.62 -17.52
C ILE A 31 -10.28 -1.78 -19.00
N THR A 32 -11.58 -1.86 -19.30
CA THR A 32 -12.07 -1.91 -20.68
C THR A 32 -11.78 -0.62 -21.43
N ALA A 33 -11.91 0.54 -20.80
CA ALA A 33 -11.53 1.82 -21.42
C ALA A 33 -10.03 1.90 -21.72
N LEU A 34 -9.17 1.39 -20.81
CA LEU A 34 -7.73 1.28 -21.06
C LEU A 34 -7.42 0.32 -22.22
N SER A 35 -8.04 -0.86 -22.25
CA SER A 35 -7.81 -1.86 -23.30
C SER A 35 -8.24 -1.38 -24.68
N ASN A 36 -9.31 -0.59 -24.76
CA ASN A 36 -9.84 -0.06 -26.02
C ASN A 36 -9.29 1.33 -26.37
N PHE A 37 -8.35 1.87 -25.58
CA PHE A 37 -7.84 3.24 -25.70
C PHE A 37 -8.96 4.28 -25.84
N ASP A 38 -10.04 4.14 -25.06
CA ASP A 38 -11.15 5.09 -25.03
C ASP A 38 -10.73 6.36 -24.26
N ILE A 39 -10.15 7.31 -24.99
CA ILE A 39 -9.58 8.55 -24.46
C ILE A 39 -10.63 9.38 -23.70
N LEU A 40 -11.91 9.32 -24.09
CA LEU A 40 -12.98 10.06 -23.42
C LEU A 40 -13.21 9.53 -22.01
N ARG A 41 -13.33 8.20 -21.86
CA ARG A 41 -13.53 7.58 -20.54
C ARG A 41 -12.29 7.66 -19.66
N ILE A 42 -11.11 7.48 -20.24
CA ILE A 42 -9.84 7.64 -19.54
C ILE A 42 -9.68 9.09 -19.08
N GLY A 43 -9.98 10.06 -19.94
CA GLY A 43 -9.93 11.49 -19.62
C GLY A 43 -10.88 11.87 -18.48
N ALA A 44 -12.14 11.42 -18.54
CA ALA A 44 -13.11 11.65 -17.47
C ALA A 44 -12.68 11.03 -16.13
N PHE A 45 -12.10 9.82 -16.16
CA PHE A 45 -11.53 9.18 -14.99
C PHE A 45 -10.33 9.95 -14.43
N ALA A 46 -9.40 10.36 -15.31
CA ALA A 46 -8.19 11.10 -14.95
C ALA A 46 -8.52 12.46 -14.34
N VAL A 47 -9.47 13.21 -14.91
CA VAL A 47 -9.93 14.49 -14.34
C VAL A 47 -10.54 14.26 -12.95
N GLY A 48 -11.37 13.24 -12.80
CA GLY A 48 -11.93 12.86 -11.50
C GLY A 48 -10.84 12.52 -10.48
N ALA A 49 -9.84 11.74 -10.87
CA ALA A 49 -8.70 11.40 -10.02
C ALA A 49 -7.87 12.64 -9.66
N LEU A 50 -7.55 13.52 -10.61
CA LEU A 50 -6.80 14.76 -10.34
C LEU A 50 -7.53 15.65 -9.34
N ILE A 51 -8.84 15.86 -9.52
CA ILE A 51 -9.64 16.67 -8.57
C ILE A 51 -9.65 16.00 -7.19
N GLY A 52 -9.86 14.68 -7.12
CA GLY A 52 -9.84 13.92 -5.87
C GLY A 52 -8.50 14.04 -5.14
N LEU A 53 -7.40 13.86 -5.85
CA LEU A 53 -6.03 13.98 -5.34
C LEU A 53 -5.76 15.38 -4.78
N LEU A 54 -6.10 16.43 -5.52
CA LEU A 54 -5.87 17.82 -5.11
C LEU A 54 -6.71 18.21 -3.89
N THR A 55 -7.96 17.74 -3.81
CA THR A 55 -8.83 18.00 -2.66
C THR A 55 -8.35 17.23 -1.44
N PHE A 56 -8.06 15.94 -1.59
CA PHE A 56 -7.61 15.09 -0.49
C PHE A 56 -6.24 15.51 0.04
N SER A 57 -5.30 15.86 -0.84
CA SER A 57 -3.98 16.38 -0.45
C SER A 57 -4.11 17.61 0.46
N ARG A 58 -5.03 18.53 0.14
CA ARG A 58 -5.31 19.70 0.99
C ARG A 58 -5.94 19.32 2.33
N VAL A 59 -6.91 18.39 2.34
CA VAL A 59 -7.55 17.91 3.58
C VAL A 59 -6.53 17.24 4.48
N LEU A 60 -5.72 16.33 3.94
CA LEU A 60 -4.68 15.63 4.67
C LEU A 60 -3.62 16.59 5.20
N SER A 61 -3.17 17.54 4.39
CA SER A 61 -2.22 18.59 4.81
C SER A 61 -2.78 19.42 5.97
N ARG A 62 -4.08 19.75 5.94
CA ARG A 62 -4.76 20.47 7.02
C ARG A 62 -4.86 19.65 8.30
N ILE A 63 -5.21 18.38 8.20
CA ILE A 63 -5.28 17.45 9.34
C ILE A 63 -3.88 17.28 9.96
N LEU A 64 -2.85 17.10 9.13
CA LEU A 64 -1.47 16.96 9.60
C LEU A 64 -0.96 18.23 10.29
N LYS A 65 -1.40 19.42 9.84
CA LYS A 65 -1.05 20.70 10.48
C LYS A 65 -1.73 20.89 11.84
N ASN A 66 -3.01 20.54 11.96
CA ASN A 66 -3.78 20.75 13.20
C ASN A 66 -3.62 19.61 14.22
N HIS A 67 -3.43 18.36 13.76
CA HIS A 67 -3.38 17.14 14.59
C HIS A 67 -2.17 16.26 14.21
N HIS A 68 -0.98 16.86 14.16
CA HIS A 68 0.24 16.18 13.71
C HIS A 68 0.50 14.86 14.45
N SER A 69 0.54 14.89 15.78
CA SER A 69 0.88 13.72 16.61
C SER A 69 -0.12 12.57 16.42
N THR A 70 -1.43 12.86 16.42
CA THR A 70 -2.47 11.84 16.23
C THR A 70 -2.43 11.25 14.83
N THR A 71 -2.22 12.09 13.81
CA THR A 71 -2.17 11.64 12.41
C THR A 71 -0.95 10.74 12.18
N ILE A 72 0.23 11.13 12.66
CA ILE A 72 1.44 10.30 12.56
C ILE A 72 1.30 9.01 13.35
N ALA A 73 0.68 9.01 14.54
CA ALA A 73 0.43 7.79 15.30
C ALA A 73 -0.48 6.82 14.53
N LEU A 74 -1.53 7.35 13.91
CA LEU A 74 -2.48 6.56 13.10
C LEU A 74 -1.83 6.01 11.83
N LEU A 75 -1.06 6.83 11.10
CA LEU A 75 -0.32 6.38 9.91
C LEU A 75 0.75 5.34 10.29
N THR A 76 1.46 5.54 11.39
CA THR A 76 2.42 4.55 11.92
C THR A 76 1.71 3.25 12.29
N GLY A 77 0.53 3.32 12.90
CA GLY A 77 -0.30 2.15 13.19
C GLY A 77 -0.68 1.37 11.92
N PHE A 78 -1.11 2.07 10.86
CA PHE A 78 -1.38 1.44 9.57
C PHE A 78 -0.13 0.81 8.94
N LEU A 79 1.02 1.48 9.00
CA LEU A 79 2.29 0.95 8.52
C LEU A 79 2.75 -0.29 9.30
N LEU A 80 2.59 -0.29 10.63
CA LEU A 80 2.87 -1.46 11.46
C LEU A 80 1.94 -2.63 11.13
N GLY A 81 0.66 -2.35 10.89
CA GLY A 81 -0.30 -3.37 10.44
C GLY A 81 0.05 -3.95 9.07
N SER A 82 0.48 -3.14 8.11
CA SER A 82 0.88 -3.62 6.78
C SER A 82 2.19 -4.42 6.81
N LEU A 83 3.11 -4.10 7.73
CA LEU A 83 4.34 -4.85 7.93
C LEU A 83 4.07 -6.31 8.29
N HIS A 84 3.05 -6.58 9.12
CA HIS A 84 2.62 -7.94 9.44
C HIS A 84 2.12 -8.68 8.19
N VAL A 85 1.39 -8.01 7.30
CA VAL A 85 0.88 -8.62 6.06
C VAL A 85 2.00 -8.86 5.04
N ILE A 86 2.96 -7.94 4.94
CA ILE A 86 4.05 -7.99 3.95
C ILE A 86 5.24 -8.84 4.43
N TRP A 87 5.22 -9.30 5.68
CA TRP A 87 6.28 -10.11 6.28
C TRP A 87 6.75 -11.24 5.34
N PRO A 88 8.05 -11.31 5.00
CA PRO A 88 8.50 -12.15 3.88
C PRO A 88 8.59 -13.64 4.24
N TRP A 89 8.72 -13.98 5.53
CA TRP A 89 8.81 -15.37 5.98
C TRP A 89 7.45 -15.92 6.36
N LYS A 90 6.85 -16.67 5.42
CA LYS A 90 5.53 -17.28 5.59
C LYS A 90 5.59 -18.79 5.40
N ARG A 91 4.87 -19.54 6.22
CA ARG A 91 4.72 -20.99 6.11
C ARG A 91 3.27 -21.34 5.80
N GLN A 92 3.06 -22.29 4.89
CA GLN A 92 1.75 -22.86 4.60
C GLN A 92 1.30 -23.70 5.81
N ILE A 93 0.20 -23.30 6.46
CA ILE A 93 -0.33 -24.00 7.64
C ILE A 93 -1.49 -24.91 7.24
N GLU A 94 -2.44 -24.37 6.47
CA GLU A 94 -3.69 -25.05 6.14
C GLU A 94 -4.07 -24.78 4.68
N MET A 95 -4.64 -25.78 4.01
CA MET A 95 -5.17 -25.62 2.67
C MET A 95 -6.58 -25.03 2.75
N LEU A 96 -6.80 -23.86 2.14
CA LEU A 96 -8.10 -23.17 2.17
C LEU A 96 -9.07 -23.77 1.16
N TYR A 97 -8.72 -23.74 -0.13
CA TYR A 97 -9.51 -24.34 -1.20
C TYR A 97 -8.66 -24.54 -2.45
N THR A 98 -9.09 -25.47 -3.30
CA THR A 98 -8.50 -25.71 -4.62
C THR A 98 -9.35 -24.98 -5.66
N HIS A 99 -8.75 -24.07 -6.41
CA HIS A 99 -9.42 -23.44 -7.55
C HIS A 99 -9.74 -24.49 -8.62
N SER A 100 -10.76 -24.22 -9.44
CA SER A 100 -11.15 -25.07 -10.58
C SER A 100 -10.04 -25.27 -11.63
N ASP A 101 -8.98 -24.46 -11.57
CA ASP A 101 -7.78 -24.55 -12.41
C ASP A 101 -6.64 -25.35 -11.78
N GLY A 102 -6.88 -25.99 -10.62
CA GLY A 102 -5.92 -26.83 -9.91
C GLY A 102 -4.94 -26.06 -9.03
N ARG A 103 -5.08 -24.74 -8.87
CA ARG A 103 -4.27 -23.97 -7.90
C ARG A 103 -4.76 -24.17 -6.49
N GLU A 104 -3.86 -24.54 -5.60
CA GLU A 104 -4.13 -24.69 -4.17
C GLU A 104 -3.80 -23.39 -3.45
N GLU A 105 -4.79 -22.78 -2.78
CA GLU A 105 -4.55 -21.62 -1.93
C GLU A 105 -4.33 -22.05 -0.48
N TRP A 106 -3.23 -21.59 0.10
CA TRP A 106 -2.80 -21.94 1.45
C TRP A 106 -2.96 -20.76 2.39
N LEU A 107 -3.43 -21.02 3.60
CA LEU A 107 -3.35 -20.08 4.70
C LEU A 107 -1.90 -19.97 5.15
N LEU A 108 -1.35 -18.76 4.99
CA LEU A 108 0.03 -18.46 5.29
C LEU A 108 0.18 -17.92 6.72
N GLY A 109 0.95 -18.62 7.55
CA GLY A 109 1.36 -18.16 8.87
C GLY A 109 2.71 -17.45 8.84
N ASN A 110 2.81 -16.32 9.54
CA ASN A 110 4.09 -15.64 9.71
C ASN A 110 5.01 -16.43 10.64
N ILE A 111 6.20 -16.75 10.15
CA ILE A 111 7.24 -17.41 10.92
C ILE A 111 8.50 -16.55 10.94
N LEU A 112 9.35 -16.75 11.93
CA LEU A 112 10.68 -16.13 11.93
C LEU A 112 11.55 -16.78 10.85
N PRO A 113 12.51 -16.03 10.28
CA PRO A 113 13.49 -16.58 9.36
C PRO A 113 14.20 -17.77 10.01
N ASN A 114 14.10 -18.95 9.41
CA ASN A 114 14.98 -20.07 9.76
C ASN A 114 16.30 -19.91 9.00
N SER A 115 17.04 -18.86 9.34
CA SER A 115 18.26 -18.45 8.65
C SER A 115 19.50 -19.04 9.32
N THR A 116 20.53 -19.30 8.53
CA THR A 116 21.86 -19.62 9.08
C THR A 116 22.39 -18.43 9.91
N PRO A 117 23.30 -18.64 10.89
CA PRO A 117 23.82 -17.55 11.72
C PRO A 117 24.40 -16.37 10.91
N ASN A 118 25.03 -16.67 9.76
CA ASN A 118 25.61 -15.65 8.89
C ASN A 118 24.55 -14.81 8.14
N GLU A 119 23.47 -15.44 7.67
CA GLU A 119 22.35 -14.73 7.07
C GLU A 119 21.62 -13.84 8.08
N PHE A 120 21.52 -14.29 9.33
CA PHE A 120 20.92 -13.47 10.39
C PHE A 120 21.71 -12.17 10.62
N ILE A 121 23.05 -12.26 10.61
CA ILE A 121 23.92 -11.07 10.69
C ILE A 121 23.69 -10.14 9.50
N LEU A 122 23.56 -10.66 8.28
CA LEU A 122 23.28 -9.86 7.08
C LEU A 122 21.92 -9.17 7.15
N ILE A 123 20.89 -9.84 7.67
CA ILE A 123 19.56 -9.24 7.88
C ILE A 123 19.68 -8.06 8.87
N ILE A 124 20.30 -8.26 10.02
CA ILE A 124 20.50 -7.19 11.01
C ILE A 124 21.36 -6.04 10.44
N ALA A 125 22.40 -6.36 9.67
CA ALA A 125 23.22 -5.36 9.01
C ALA A 125 22.40 -4.54 7.99
N SER A 126 21.55 -5.17 7.19
CA SER A 126 20.68 -4.47 6.22
C SER A 126 19.68 -3.54 6.90
N VAL A 127 19.10 -3.95 8.04
CA VAL A 127 18.22 -3.12 8.87
C VAL A 127 18.99 -1.92 9.43
N ALA A 128 20.20 -2.14 9.95
CA ALA A 128 21.05 -1.07 10.48
C ALA A 128 21.46 -0.07 9.39
N ILE A 129 21.85 -0.55 8.20
CA ILE A 129 22.16 0.29 7.04
C ILE A 129 20.95 1.15 6.65
N GLY A 130 19.76 0.55 6.58
CA GLY A 130 18.52 1.28 6.32
C GLY A 130 18.26 2.39 7.34
N ALA A 131 18.41 2.10 8.63
CA ALA A 131 18.25 3.08 9.70
C ALA A 131 19.30 4.21 9.64
N ILE A 132 20.55 3.89 9.32
CA ILE A 132 21.62 4.87 9.12
C ILE A 132 21.31 5.79 7.93
N ILE A 133 20.85 5.24 6.81
CA ILE A 133 20.47 6.03 5.63
C ILE A 133 19.34 7.00 5.97
N VAL A 134 18.28 6.52 6.64
CA VAL A 134 17.13 7.36 7.01
C VAL A 134 17.55 8.49 7.96
N THR A 135 18.36 8.19 8.98
CA THR A 135 18.84 9.19 9.94
C THR A 135 19.82 10.19 9.31
N ALA A 136 20.67 9.74 8.38
CA ALA A 136 21.55 10.62 7.61
C ALA A 136 20.75 11.58 6.72
N LEU A 137 19.69 11.10 6.06
CA LEU A 137 18.79 11.92 5.25
C LEU A 137 18.03 12.96 6.09
N ASP A 138 17.49 12.58 7.26
CA ASP A 138 16.84 13.54 8.18
C ASP A 138 17.82 14.62 8.65
N ARG A 139 19.08 14.25 8.91
CA ARG A 139 20.12 15.20 9.29
C ARG A 139 20.45 16.16 8.14
N PHE A 140 20.53 15.69 6.90
CA PHE A 140 20.82 16.52 5.73
C PHE A 140 19.65 17.45 5.37
N SER A 141 18.40 17.02 5.60
CA SER A 141 17.21 17.84 5.36
C SER A 141 17.04 19.02 6.33
N ARG A 142 17.75 19.01 7.47
CA ARG A 142 17.71 20.07 8.49
C ARG A 142 18.88 21.07 8.39
N ILE A 143 19.84 20.83 7.50
CA ILE A 143 20.97 21.72 7.19
C ILE A 143 20.54 22.64 6.05
#